data_AF-A0A7Y3P947-F1
#
_entry.id   AF-A0A7Y3P947-F1
#
_cell.length_a   1.000
_cell.length_b   1.000
_cell.length_c   1.000
_cell.angle_alpha   90.00
_cell.angle_beta   90.00
_cell.angle_gamma   90.00
#
_symmetry.space_group_name_H-M   'P 1'
#
loop_
_entity.id
_entity.type
_entity.pdbx_description
1 polymer ?
#
loop_
_entity_poly.entity_id
_entity_poly.type
_entity_poly.pdbx_seq_one_letter_code
_entity_poly.pdbx_strand_id
1 'polypeptide(L)'
;DGNFPYTFGCYACTPSPLVISALVGSRVLNVSSQFPTVMRGDAAVLWGDVRASLSSSGGYASLFGSLAAWTADECTLGEGASAWREVTSLAKKGLLSDARYHQAIFLPKGYYLPDLDHFLLSSGYCHGQIPSRVT
;
A
#
# COMPACT_ATOMS: atom_id res chain seq x y z
N ASP A 1 3.28 -1.82 13.26
CA ASP A 1 2.48 -2.94 13.81
C ASP A 1 2.36 -4.01 12.72
N GLY A 2 2.34 -5.30 13.07
CA GLY A 2 2.36 -6.38 12.05
C GLY A 2 1.10 -6.47 11.17
N ASN A 3 0.11 -5.59 11.36
CA ASN A 3 -1.19 -5.64 10.69
C ASN A 3 -1.09 -5.42 9.18
N PHE A 4 -0.22 -4.51 8.73
CA PHE A 4 -0.05 -4.22 7.30
C PHE A 4 0.30 -5.47 6.48
N PRO A 5 1.40 -6.20 6.80
CA PRO A 5 1.81 -7.35 6.00
C PRO A 5 0.86 -8.56 6.14
N TYR A 6 0.00 -8.61 7.17
CA TYR A 6 -1.09 -9.60 7.26
C TYR A 6 -2.31 -9.22 6.41
N THR A 7 -2.59 -7.93 6.24
CA THR A 7 -3.74 -7.48 5.46
C THR A 7 -3.49 -7.72 3.98
N PHE A 8 -2.32 -7.33 3.46
CA PHE A 8 -2.07 -7.25 2.01
C PHE A 8 -1.12 -8.31 1.43
N GLY A 9 -0.71 -9.31 2.21
CA GLY A 9 0.08 -10.43 1.68
C GLY A 9 0.46 -11.50 2.71
N CYS A 10 1.53 -12.25 2.42
CA CYS A 10 1.97 -13.43 3.17
C CYS A 10 2.86 -13.13 4.38
N TYR A 11 2.66 -11.99 5.06
CA TYR A 11 3.49 -11.51 6.16
C TYR A 11 4.96 -11.26 5.77
N ALA A 12 5.81 -12.29 5.79
CA ALA A 12 7.25 -12.18 5.57
C ALA A 12 7.63 -11.76 4.14
N CYS A 13 6.75 -12.00 3.17
CA CYS A 13 6.96 -11.67 1.76
C CYS A 13 6.19 -10.43 1.30
N THR A 14 5.71 -9.62 2.26
CA THR A 14 5.00 -8.36 2.00
C THR A 14 5.84 -7.20 2.50
N PRO A 15 6.31 -6.31 1.61
CA PRO A 15 6.91 -5.07 2.07
C PRO A 15 5.88 -4.25 2.85
N SER A 16 6.34 -3.48 3.82
CA SER A 16 5.50 -2.57 4.60
C SER A 16 5.80 -1.13 4.20
N PRO A 17 4.85 -0.18 4.35
CA PRO A 17 5.10 1.23 4.17
C PRO A 17 6.26 1.69 5.07
N LEU A 18 7.06 2.62 4.58
CA LEU A 18 8.11 3.19 5.41
C LEU A 18 7.50 4.11 6.47
N VAL A 19 7.82 3.84 7.74
CA VAL A 19 7.44 4.70 8.86
C VAL A 19 8.68 5.14 9.60
N ILE A 20 9.00 6.44 9.51
CA ILE A 20 10.06 7.06 10.29
C ILE A 20 9.44 7.63 11.56
N SER A 21 9.93 7.18 12.70
CA SER A 21 9.43 7.59 14.01
C SER A 21 10.49 8.35 14.79
N ALA A 22 10.06 9.34 15.56
CA ALA A 22 10.90 10.05 16.51
C ALA A 22 10.32 9.94 17.93
N LEU A 23 11.19 9.75 18.92
CA LEU A 23 10.82 9.86 20.33
C LEU A 23 10.92 11.33 20.75
N VAL A 24 9.77 11.96 20.99
CA VAL A 24 9.69 13.35 21.46
C VAL A 24 9.16 13.32 22.89
N GLY A 25 10.05 13.53 23.86
CA GLY A 25 9.76 13.30 25.27
C GLY A 25 9.46 11.83 25.53
N SER A 26 8.24 11.52 25.97
CA SER A 26 7.76 10.13 26.21
C SER A 26 6.84 9.59 25.11
N ARG A 27 6.71 10.29 23.97
CA ARG A 27 5.80 9.92 22.87
C ARG A 27 6.59 9.54 21.63
N VAL A 28 6.21 8.42 21.01
CA VAL A 28 6.67 8.04 19.67
C VAL A 28 5.74 8.69 18.66
N LEU A 29 6.28 9.55 17.79
CA LEU A 29 5.54 10.27 16.77
C LEU A 29 5.98 9.81 15.38
N ASN A 30 5.02 9.60 14.48
CA ASN A 30 5.32 9.43 13.06
C ASN A 30 5.79 10.78 12.49
N VAL A 31 7.02 10.81 11.99
CA VAL A 31 7.67 12.00 11.41
C VAL A 31 8.04 11.78 9.93
N SER A 32 7.48 10.77 9.29
CA SER A 32 7.80 10.37 7.91
C SER A 32 7.70 11.51 6.90
N SER A 33 6.70 12.39 7.05
CA SER A 33 6.50 13.56 6.19
C SER A 33 7.65 14.58 6.25
N GLN A 34 8.50 14.54 7.29
CA GLN A 34 9.68 15.39 7.42
C GLN A 34 10.88 14.88 6.59
N PHE A 35 10.80 13.67 6.04
CA PHE A 35 11.87 13.01 5.28
C PHE A 35 11.42 12.65 3.85
N PRO A 36 10.95 13.61 3.05
CA PRO A 36 10.36 13.32 1.74
C PRO A 36 11.34 12.65 0.76
N THR A 37 12.64 12.92 0.87
CA THR A 37 13.64 12.24 0.02
C THR A 37 13.74 10.75 0.32
N VAL A 38 13.65 10.36 1.60
CA VAL A 38 13.70 8.95 2.00
C VAL A 38 12.42 8.24 1.57
N MET A 39 11.26 8.86 1.84
CA MET A 39 9.96 8.34 1.43
C MET A 39 9.85 8.16 -0.09
N ARG A 40 10.36 9.11 -0.90
CA ARG A 40 10.40 8.94 -2.37
C ARG A 40 11.31 7.80 -2.81
N GLY A 41 12.40 7.57 -2.09
CA GLY A 41 13.31 6.44 -2.36
C GLY A 41 12.60 5.10 -2.14
N ASP A 42 11.89 4.98 -1.02
CA ASP A 42 11.12 3.77 -0.69
C ASP A 42 9.97 3.55 -1.68
N ALA A 43 9.15 4.58 -1.94
CA ALA A 43 8.09 4.55 -2.94
C ALA A 43 8.59 4.11 -4.32
N ALA A 44 9.78 4.57 -4.75
CA ALA A 44 10.37 4.17 -6.02
C ALA A 44 10.75 2.67 -6.06
N VAL A 45 11.27 2.12 -4.96
CA VAL A 45 11.57 0.68 -4.83
C VAL A 45 10.28 -0.13 -4.90
N LEU A 46 9.26 0.24 -4.12
CA LEU A 46 7.97 -0.43 -4.09
C LEU A 46 7.27 -0.40 -5.44
N TRP A 47 7.35 0.74 -6.16
CA TRP A 47 6.82 0.83 -7.51
C TRP A 47 7.60 -0.03 -8.51
N GLY A 48 8.92 -0.16 -8.32
CA GLY A 48 9.75 -1.11 -9.06
C GLY A 48 9.25 -2.54 -8.91
N ASP A 49 8.94 -2.96 -7.68
CA ASP A 49 8.38 -4.28 -7.39
C ASP A 49 7.00 -4.48 -8.03
N VAL A 50 6.11 -3.49 -7.95
CA VAL A 50 4.81 -3.52 -8.63
C VAL A 50 4.99 -3.76 -10.13
N ARG A 51 5.89 -3.01 -10.77
CA ARG A 51 6.16 -3.17 -12.20
C ARG A 51 6.74 -4.56 -12.54
N ALA A 52 7.65 -5.08 -11.72
CA ALA A 52 8.21 -6.41 -11.89
C ALA A 52 7.12 -7.49 -11.78
N SER A 53 6.26 -7.40 -10.77
CA SER A 53 5.11 -8.29 -10.58
C SER A 53 4.13 -8.26 -11.75
N LEU A 54 3.82 -7.07 -12.28
CA LEU A 54 2.93 -6.93 -13.45
C LEU A 54 3.54 -7.50 -14.75
N SER A 55 4.87 -7.54 -14.85
CA SER A 55 5.58 -8.03 -16.04
C SER A 55 5.84 -9.54 -16.06
N SER A 56 5.66 -10.24 -14.94
CA SER A 56 5.97 -11.66 -14.81
C SER A 56 4.72 -12.54 -14.84
N SER A 57 4.78 -13.64 -15.58
CA SER A 57 3.75 -14.69 -15.60
C SER A 57 3.77 -15.48 -14.29
N GLY A 58 3.23 -14.91 -13.22
CA GLY A 58 3.10 -15.54 -11.90
C GLY A 58 3.51 -14.68 -10.70
N GLY A 59 4.06 -13.48 -10.90
CA GLY A 59 4.56 -12.60 -9.83
C GLY A 59 3.49 -11.85 -9.02
N TYR A 60 2.23 -12.27 -9.07
CA TYR A 60 1.12 -11.60 -8.39
C TYR A 60 1.16 -11.73 -6.86
N ALA A 61 1.96 -12.66 -6.32
CA ALA A 61 2.07 -12.90 -4.88
C ALA A 61 2.52 -11.65 -4.10
N SER A 62 3.44 -10.87 -4.66
CA SER A 62 3.96 -9.64 -4.03
C SER A 62 3.26 -8.36 -4.51
N LEU A 63 2.50 -8.43 -5.62
CA LEU A 63 1.87 -7.25 -6.24
C LEU A 63 1.04 -6.44 -5.24
N PHE A 64 0.15 -7.13 -4.52
CA PHE A 64 -0.84 -6.49 -3.65
C PHE A 64 -0.19 -5.82 -2.44
N GLY A 65 0.84 -6.47 -1.89
CA GLY A 65 1.65 -5.95 -0.81
C GLY A 65 2.44 -4.71 -1.21
N SER A 66 3.22 -4.81 -2.29
CA SER A 66 4.03 -3.70 -2.81
C SER A 66 3.15 -2.52 -3.26
N LEU A 67 2.01 -2.78 -3.90
CA LEU A 67 1.10 -1.72 -4.33
C LEU A 67 0.43 -1.02 -3.14
N ALA A 68 0.04 -1.77 -2.11
CA ALA A 68 -0.52 -1.21 -0.88
C ALA A 68 0.52 -0.34 -0.16
N ALA A 69 1.77 -0.81 -0.06
CA ALA A 69 2.84 -0.11 0.63
C ALA A 69 3.20 1.18 -0.13
N TRP A 70 3.35 1.08 -1.45
CA TRP A 70 3.60 2.22 -2.32
C TRP A 70 2.51 3.28 -2.17
N THR A 71 1.23 2.87 -2.15
CA THR A 71 0.11 3.82 -2.02
C THR A 71 0.16 4.58 -0.67
N ALA A 72 0.55 3.90 0.41
CA ALA A 72 0.70 4.52 1.73
C ALA A 72 1.85 5.55 1.77
N ASP A 73 2.97 5.23 1.13
CA ASP A 73 4.12 6.13 1.02
C ASP A 73 3.79 7.37 0.17
N GLU A 74 3.09 7.19 -0.95
CA GLU A 74 2.61 8.29 -1.79
C GLU A 74 1.61 9.19 -1.03
N CYS A 75 0.74 8.63 -0.20
CA CYS A 75 -0.12 9.44 0.66
C CYS A 75 0.67 10.28 1.66
N THR A 76 1.69 9.69 2.29
CA THR A 76 2.61 10.41 3.19
C THR A 76 3.33 11.55 2.48
N LEU A 77 3.62 11.39 1.20
CA LEU A 77 4.25 12.40 0.33
C LEU A 77 3.29 13.49 -0.16
N GLY A 78 1.99 13.38 0.09
CA GLY A 78 0.98 14.30 -0.45
C GLY A 78 0.30 13.84 -1.74
N GLU A 79 0.76 12.75 -2.34
CA GLU A 79 0.43 12.29 -3.69
C GLU A 79 -0.66 11.21 -3.74
N GLY A 80 -1.34 10.97 -2.62
CA GLY A 80 -2.35 9.90 -2.47
C GLY A 80 -3.43 9.89 -3.54
N ALA A 81 -3.90 11.05 -3.98
CA ALA A 81 -4.89 11.16 -5.07
C ALA A 81 -4.35 10.61 -6.40
N SER A 82 -3.06 10.82 -6.68
CA SER A 82 -2.40 10.31 -7.87
C SER A 82 -2.19 8.80 -7.76
N ALA A 83 -1.69 8.34 -6.62
CA ALA A 83 -1.51 6.92 -6.35
C ALA A 83 -2.82 6.13 -6.49
N TRP A 84 -3.93 6.67 -5.95
CA TRP A 84 -5.24 6.04 -6.05
C TRP A 84 -5.79 5.95 -7.48
N ARG A 85 -5.50 6.95 -8.34
CA ARG A 85 -5.84 6.85 -9.77
C ARG A 85 -5.10 5.69 -10.44
N GLU A 86 -3.86 5.44 -10.05
CA GLU A 86 -3.10 4.31 -10.59
C GLU A 86 -3.65 2.97 -10.10
N VAL A 87 -3.93 2.84 -8.79
CA VAL A 87 -4.59 1.64 -8.22
C VAL A 87 -5.90 1.34 -8.95
N THR A 88 -6.75 2.35 -9.14
CA THR A 88 -8.04 2.18 -9.83
C THR A 88 -7.88 1.88 -11.33
N SER A 89 -6.85 2.42 -11.99
CA SER A 89 -6.47 2.09 -13.36
C SER A 89 -6.07 0.62 -13.50
N LEU A 90 -5.24 0.10 -12.60
CA LEU A 90 -4.85 -1.31 -12.54
C LEU A 90 -6.06 -2.22 -12.29
N ALA A 91 -6.97 -1.81 -11.40
CA ALA A 91 -8.21 -2.53 -11.15
C ALA A 91 -9.11 -2.61 -12.40
N LYS A 92 -9.30 -1.50 -13.10
CA LYS A 92 -10.10 -1.43 -14.34
C LYS A 92 -9.52 -2.31 -15.46
N LYS A 93 -8.19 -2.48 -15.49
CA LYS A 93 -7.49 -3.39 -16.40
C LYS A 93 -7.60 -4.87 -16.00
N GLY A 94 -8.29 -5.19 -14.89
CA GLY A 94 -8.44 -6.55 -14.37
C GLY A 94 -7.18 -7.11 -13.71
N LEU A 95 -6.18 -6.26 -13.43
CA LEU A 95 -4.89 -6.71 -12.88
C LEU A 95 -4.95 -6.96 -11.36
N LEU A 96 -5.97 -6.41 -10.69
CA LEU A 96 -6.19 -6.51 -9.24
C LEU A 96 -7.42 -7.35 -8.87
N SER A 97 -7.75 -8.39 -9.66
CA SER A 97 -8.92 -9.24 -9.39
C SER A 97 -8.82 -9.95 -8.03
N ASP A 98 -9.94 -10.09 -7.30
CA ASP A 98 -9.96 -10.71 -5.97
C ASP A 98 -9.51 -12.18 -5.98
N ALA A 99 -9.75 -12.91 -7.07
CA ALA A 99 -9.24 -14.27 -7.22
C ALA A 99 -7.70 -14.33 -7.16
N ARG A 100 -7.02 -13.35 -7.76
CA ARG A 100 -5.55 -13.21 -7.69
C ARG A 100 -5.11 -12.75 -6.31
N TYR A 101 -5.89 -11.88 -5.67
CA TYR A 101 -5.63 -11.45 -4.30
C TYR A 101 -5.68 -12.64 -3.33
N HIS A 102 -6.71 -13.48 -3.41
CA HIS A 102 -6.83 -14.67 -2.55
C HIS A 102 -5.74 -15.72 -2.85
N GLN A 103 -5.36 -15.89 -4.12
CA GLN A 103 -4.22 -16.73 -4.50
C GLN A 103 -2.89 -16.23 -3.90
N ALA A 104 -2.70 -14.92 -3.78
CA ALA A 104 -1.47 -14.34 -3.26
C ALA A 104 -1.28 -14.54 -1.74
N ILE A 105 -2.36 -14.74 -0.98
CA ILE A 105 -2.35 -14.61 0.49
C ILE A 105 -2.68 -15.93 1.21
N PHE A 106 -3.05 -16.98 0.46
CA PHE A 106 -3.36 -18.33 0.98
C PHE A 106 -4.45 -18.37 2.08
N LEU A 107 -5.26 -17.31 2.20
CA LEU A 107 -6.39 -17.19 3.15
C LEU A 107 -7.55 -16.44 2.46
N PRO A 108 -8.82 -16.75 2.78
CA PRO A 108 -9.96 -15.95 2.33
C PRO A 108 -9.82 -14.53 2.89
N LYS A 109 -9.77 -13.53 2.01
CA LYS A 109 -9.73 -12.11 2.38
C LYS A 109 -10.94 -11.39 1.80
N GLY A 110 -11.12 -10.12 2.17
CA GLY A 110 -12.13 -9.26 1.58
C GLY A 110 -11.81 -8.94 0.11
N TYR A 111 -12.27 -7.76 -0.30
CA TYR A 111 -12.02 -7.22 -1.63
C TYR A 111 -10.82 -6.27 -1.55
N TYR A 112 -9.83 -6.43 -2.44
CA TYR A 112 -8.56 -5.71 -2.30
C TYR A 112 -8.72 -4.19 -2.23
N LEU A 113 -9.52 -3.61 -3.15
CA LEU A 113 -9.66 -2.15 -3.20
C LEU A 113 -10.38 -1.57 -1.97
N PRO A 114 -11.56 -2.08 -1.55
CA PRO A 114 -12.19 -1.66 -0.29
C PRO A 114 -11.30 -1.84 0.94
N ASP A 115 -10.58 -2.96 1.04
CA ASP A 115 -9.69 -3.24 2.16
C ASP A 115 -8.53 -2.23 2.18
N LEU A 116 -7.96 -1.90 1.01
CA LEU A 116 -6.90 -0.92 0.88
C LEU A 116 -7.37 0.50 1.24
N ASP A 117 -8.51 0.93 0.71
CA ASP A 117 -9.12 2.25 1.02
C ASP A 117 -9.33 2.41 2.52
N HIS A 118 -10.03 1.44 3.13
CA HIS A 118 -10.32 1.47 4.55
C HIS A 118 -9.04 1.46 5.40
N PHE A 119 -8.07 0.60 5.07
CA PHE A 119 -6.82 0.52 5.81
C PHE A 119 -6.01 1.82 5.76
N LEU A 120 -5.90 2.43 4.58
CA LEU A 120 -5.12 3.65 4.37
C LEU A 120 -5.71 4.83 5.15
N LEU A 121 -7.04 4.95 5.19
CA LEU A 121 -7.74 5.99 5.95
C LEU A 121 -7.72 5.72 7.46
N SER A 122 -8.03 4.50 7.89
CA SER A 122 -8.13 4.15 9.32
C SER A 122 -6.77 4.14 10.03
N SER A 123 -5.70 3.76 9.33
CA SER A 123 -4.34 3.78 9.85
C SER A 123 -3.69 5.17 9.82
N GLY A 124 -4.33 6.17 9.19
CA GLY A 124 -3.79 7.52 9.08
C GLY A 124 -2.62 7.64 8.10
N TYR A 125 -2.50 6.74 7.11
CA TYR A 125 -1.53 6.92 6.02
C TYR A 125 -2.02 7.96 5.01
N CYS A 126 -3.31 7.94 4.68
CA CYS A 126 -3.94 8.90 3.79
C CYS A 126 -4.93 9.78 4.55
N HIS A 127 -4.91 11.09 4.26
CA HIS A 127 -5.81 12.06 4.90
C HIS A 127 -6.57 12.87 3.84
N GLY A 128 -7.79 12.44 3.49
CA GLY A 128 -8.66 13.15 2.55
C GLY A 128 -8.14 13.21 1.10
N GLN A 129 -7.09 12.45 0.78
CA GLN A 129 -6.44 12.42 -0.54
C GLN A 129 -7.05 11.36 -1.47
N ILE A 130 -7.68 10.33 -0.91
CA ILE A 130 -8.33 9.27 -1.68
C ILE A 130 -9.85 9.41 -1.50
N PRO A 131 -10.64 9.25 -2.58
CA PRO A 131 -12.09 9.32 -2.50
C PRO A 131 -12.60 8.16 -1.64
N SER A 132 -13.06 8.46 -0.44
CA SER A 132 -13.87 7.52 0.35
C SER A 132 -15.07 7.13 -0.50
N ARG A 133 -15.30 5.83 -0.68
CA ARG A 133 -16.51 5.39 -1.40
C ARG A 133 -17.74 5.95 -0.70
N VAL A 134 -18.52 6.73 -1.44
CA VAL A 134 -19.97 6.83 -1.20
C VAL A 134 -20.51 5.42 -1.41
N THR A 135 -21.23 4.94 -0.39
CA THR A 135 -21.96 3.67 -0.30
C THR A 135 -22.71 3.29 -1.56
#